data_AF-A0A5C7NCP3-F1
#
_entry.id   AF-A0A5C7NCP3-F1
#
_cell.length_a   1.000
_cell.length_b   1.000
_cell.length_c   1.000
_cell.angle_alpha   90.00
_cell.angle_beta   90.00
_cell.angle_gamma   90.00
#
_symmetry.space_group_name_H-M   'P 1'
#
loop_
_entity.id
_entity.type
_entity.pdbx_description
1 polymer ?
#
loop_
_entity_poly.entity_id
_entity_poly.type
_entity_poly.pdbx_seq_one_letter_code
_entity_poly.pdbx_strand_id
1 'polypeptide(L)'
;MHYMQTVQTSSTSMQRLLSARQVQDILHIDRSTVYRMAEDGRLPAIRVGKQWRFPADEIYGLVAAQPPVINTSPMDPTVATATADVAAELLGVMVVVTDMEGHPITPIANPCPWMIEHADDPEVLRTCIAEWHRMADDHTFEPHFSEGEHGFECARAFVRSGRELVGMVLAGGVTPQGAHRTDLYELSPEDRRRVLDALPRVAATLSRTASAPAGTHQEEKR
;
A
#
# COMPACT_ATOMS: atom_id res chain seq x y z
N MET A 1 33.05 53.50 -1.40
CA MET A 1 32.36 52.39 -2.09
C MET A 1 32.57 51.13 -1.26
N HIS A 2 31.53 50.69 -0.57
CA HIS A 2 31.49 49.41 0.13
C HIS A 2 31.35 48.29 -0.91
N TYR A 3 32.17 47.25 -0.80
CA TYR A 3 31.83 45.95 -1.38
C TYR A 3 31.97 44.92 -0.26
N MET A 4 30.86 44.69 0.45
CA MET A 4 30.66 43.50 1.27
C MET A 4 30.60 42.31 0.32
N GLN A 5 31.70 41.56 0.23
CA GLN A 5 31.60 40.17 -0.22
C GLN A 5 31.23 39.33 1.00
N THR A 6 29.94 38.98 1.03
CA THR A 6 29.35 37.94 1.85
C THR A 6 30.20 36.68 1.79
N VAL A 7 30.75 36.32 2.94
CA VAL A 7 31.25 34.99 3.24
C VAL A 7 30.09 34.02 3.01
N GLN A 8 30.11 33.28 1.92
CA GLN A 8 29.27 32.10 1.76
C GLN A 8 29.78 31.06 2.77
N THR A 9 29.18 31.05 3.95
CA THR A 9 29.25 29.91 4.85
C THR A 9 28.42 28.81 4.22
N SER A 10 29.04 28.02 3.34
CA SER A 10 28.57 26.68 3.02
C SER A 10 28.65 25.86 4.31
N SER A 11 27.60 25.91 5.13
CA SER A 11 27.46 24.98 6.25
C SER A 11 27.15 23.61 5.66
N THR A 12 28.20 22.81 5.53
CA THR A 12 28.17 21.34 5.53
C THR A 12 27.04 20.87 6.45
N SER A 13 25.98 20.31 5.86
CA SER A 13 24.88 19.66 6.55
C SER A 13 25.44 18.48 7.34
N MET A 14 25.81 18.73 8.59
CA MET A 14 26.16 17.70 9.55
C MET A 14 25.01 16.71 9.62
N GLN A 15 25.31 15.45 9.26
CA GLN A 15 24.43 14.29 9.36
C GLN A 15 23.80 14.22 10.76
N ARG A 16 22.63 14.83 10.92
CA ARG A 16 21.92 14.86 12.20
C ARG A 16 21.31 13.49 12.39
N LEU A 17 21.65 12.79 13.48
CA LEU A 17 21.06 11.49 13.80
C LEU A 17 19.85 11.68 14.72
N LEU A 18 18.72 11.11 14.32
CA LEU A 18 17.46 11.11 15.07
C LEU A 18 17.40 9.87 15.99
N SER A 19 16.67 10.02 17.09
CA SER A 19 16.25 8.91 17.94
C SER A 19 14.96 8.29 17.42
N ALA A 20 14.65 7.05 17.83
CA ALA A 20 13.38 6.40 17.50
C ALA A 20 12.15 7.24 17.89
N ARG A 21 12.23 8.04 18.97
CA ARG A 21 11.16 8.97 19.36
C ARG A 21 10.99 10.11 18.36
N GLN A 22 12.09 10.69 17.90
CA GLN A 22 12.01 11.78 16.92
C GLN A 22 11.51 11.26 15.57
N VAL A 23 11.89 10.05 15.19
CA VAL A 23 11.34 9.40 13.99
C VAL A 23 9.85 9.08 14.16
N GLN A 24 9.42 8.64 15.34
CA GLN A 24 8.01 8.49 15.71
C GLN A 24 7.25 9.81 15.52
N ASP A 25 7.80 10.92 16.01
CA ASP A 25 7.17 12.24 15.91
C ASP A 25 7.15 12.77 14.45
N ILE A 26 8.17 12.45 13.64
CA ILE A 26 8.31 12.91 12.26
C ILE A 26 7.44 12.09 11.29
N LEU A 27 7.43 10.77 11.44
CA LEU A 27 6.70 9.85 10.55
C LEU A 27 5.31 9.51 11.09
N HIS A 28 4.94 10.01 12.28
CA HIS A 28 3.69 9.75 13.00
C HIS A 28 3.38 8.27 13.30
N ILE A 29 4.34 7.34 13.15
CA ILE A 29 4.23 5.90 13.46
C ILE A 29 4.52 5.60 14.92
N ASP A 30 4.04 4.48 15.45
CA ASP A 30 4.38 4.07 16.81
C ASP A 30 5.87 3.65 16.94
N ARG A 31 6.40 3.74 18.17
CA ARG A 31 7.82 3.47 18.45
C ARG A 31 8.24 2.02 18.18
N SER A 32 7.34 1.05 18.36
CA SER A 32 7.62 -0.37 18.06
C SER A 32 7.72 -0.61 16.55
N THR A 33 6.89 0.07 15.75
CA THR A 33 6.99 0.05 14.28
C THR A 33 8.29 0.69 13.80
N VAL A 34 8.75 1.79 14.40
CA VAL A 34 10.07 2.37 14.10
C VAL A 34 11.19 1.33 14.29
N TYR A 35 11.15 0.56 15.38
CA TYR A 35 12.16 -0.47 15.64
C TYR A 35 12.08 -1.64 14.66
N ARG A 36 10.87 -2.15 14.38
CA ARG A 36 10.66 -3.23 13.41
C ARG A 36 11.13 -2.82 12.01
N MET A 37 10.78 -1.62 11.55
CA MET A 37 11.21 -1.14 10.23
C MET A 37 12.73 -0.92 10.16
N ALA A 38 13.38 -0.51 11.26
CA ALA A 38 14.83 -0.43 11.33
C ALA A 38 15.49 -1.82 11.25
N GLU A 39 14.91 -2.81 11.91
CA GLU A 39 15.41 -4.18 11.96
C GLU A 39 15.23 -4.91 10.62
N ASP A 40 14.12 -4.67 9.93
CA ASP A 40 13.81 -5.22 8.60
C ASP A 40 14.46 -4.42 7.44
N GLY A 41 15.21 -3.34 7.75
CA GLY A 41 15.91 -2.51 6.75
C GLY A 41 15.03 -1.54 5.94
N ARG A 42 13.74 -1.39 6.29
CA ARG A 42 12.80 -0.48 5.61
C ARG A 42 12.90 0.97 6.05
N LEU A 43 13.52 1.24 7.19
CA LEU A 43 13.96 2.59 7.57
C LEU A 43 15.49 2.65 7.56
N PRO A 44 16.08 3.69 6.95
CA PRO A 44 17.52 3.90 7.01
C PRO A 44 17.93 4.15 8.47
N ALA A 45 18.69 3.21 9.02
CA ALA A 45 19.04 3.21 10.43
C ALA A 45 20.41 2.59 10.66
N ILE A 46 21.13 3.14 11.64
CA ILE A 46 22.45 2.69 12.08
C ILE A 46 22.34 2.26 13.54
N ARG A 47 22.90 1.10 13.86
CA ARG A 47 22.94 0.59 15.23
C ARG A 47 24.18 1.12 15.95
N VAL A 48 23.98 1.98 16.95
CA VAL A 48 25.04 2.56 17.78
C VAL A 48 24.89 2.00 19.20
N GLY A 49 25.68 0.97 19.52
CA GLY A 49 25.54 0.21 20.75
C GLY A 49 24.19 -0.53 20.83
N LYS A 50 23.41 -0.28 21.89
CA LYS A 50 22.07 -0.86 22.08
C LYS A 50 20.94 -0.04 21.47
N GLN A 51 21.27 1.04 20.74
CA GLN A 51 20.26 1.99 20.27
C GLN A 51 20.33 2.17 18.76
N TRP A 52 19.15 2.33 18.16
CA TRP A 52 19.02 2.76 16.76
C TRP A 52 19.17 4.27 16.63
N ARG A 53 19.79 4.68 15.53
CA ARG A 53 19.99 6.07 15.11
C ARG A 53 19.63 6.20 13.64
N PHE A 54 18.94 7.27 13.30
CA PHE A 54 18.35 7.42 11.96
C PHE A 54 18.89 8.70 11.31
N PRO A 55 19.53 8.62 10.13
CA PRO A 55 19.99 9.80 9.41
C PRO A 55 18.83 10.74 9.09
N ALA A 56 18.85 11.96 9.64
CA ALA A 56 17.73 12.89 9.54
C ALA A 56 17.40 13.23 8.09
N ASP A 57 18.41 13.42 7.24
CA ASP A 57 18.21 13.81 5.84
C ASP A 57 17.52 12.70 5.04
N GLU A 58 17.79 11.43 5.36
CA GLU A 58 17.12 10.28 4.75
C GLU A 58 15.68 10.13 5.28
N ILE A 59 15.46 10.34 6.58
CA ILE A 59 14.12 10.30 7.17
C ILE A 59 13.25 11.47 6.68
N TYR A 60 13.79 12.68 6.59
CA TYR A 60 13.08 13.82 6.02
C TYR A 60 12.90 13.68 4.51
N GLY A 61 13.84 13.03 3.82
CA GLY A 61 13.71 12.66 2.41
C GLY A 61 12.51 11.73 2.17
N LEU A 62 12.25 10.78 3.08
CA LEU A 62 11.02 9.97 3.04
C LEU A 62 9.78 10.85 3.15
N VAL A 63 9.75 11.82 4.06
CA VAL A 63 8.60 12.74 4.21
C VAL A 63 8.42 13.66 3.01
N ALA A 64 9.52 14.13 2.41
CA ALA A 64 9.51 15.01 1.24
C ALA A 64 9.11 14.29 -0.06
N ALA A 65 9.24 12.96 -0.13
CA ALA A 65 8.81 12.13 -1.25
C ALA A 65 7.33 11.66 -1.17
N GLN A 66 6.57 12.20 -0.21
CA GLN A 66 5.24 11.80 0.32
C GLN A 66 5.41 11.18 1.71
N PRO A 67 4.63 11.63 2.73
CA PRO A 67 4.71 11.05 4.08
C PRO A 67 4.55 9.53 4.01
N PRO A 68 5.31 8.75 4.81
CA PRO A 68 5.08 7.31 4.86
C PRO A 68 3.64 7.09 5.27
N VAL A 69 2.84 6.51 4.38
CA VAL A 69 1.50 6.06 4.71
C VAL A 69 1.69 4.96 5.75
N ILE A 70 1.44 5.33 6.99
CA ILE A 70 1.40 4.40 8.10
C ILE A 70 0.22 3.51 7.79
N ASN A 71 0.52 2.30 7.37
CA ASN A 71 -0.52 1.32 7.17
C ASN A 71 -1.07 0.93 8.55
N THR A 72 -2.09 1.66 9.01
CA THR A 72 -2.89 1.37 10.20
C THR A 72 -3.93 0.29 9.91
N SER A 73 -3.86 -0.36 8.74
CA SER A 73 -4.80 -1.40 8.39
C SER A 73 -4.82 -2.49 9.47
N PRO A 74 -6.01 -2.96 9.85
CA PRO A 74 -6.14 -4.09 10.75
C PRO A 74 -5.72 -5.42 10.09
N MET A 75 -5.33 -5.41 8.80
CA MET A 75 -4.79 -6.58 8.10
C MET A 75 -3.29 -6.70 8.30
N ASP A 76 -2.83 -7.90 8.67
CA ASP A 76 -1.41 -8.24 8.73
C ASP A 76 -0.80 -8.23 7.31
N PRO A 77 0.19 -7.37 7.01
CA PRO A 77 0.76 -7.26 5.67
C PRO A 77 1.43 -8.54 5.17
N THR A 78 2.00 -9.36 6.07
CA THR A 78 2.64 -10.63 5.70
C THR A 78 1.59 -11.65 5.26
N VAL A 79 0.49 -11.76 6.00
CA VAL A 79 -0.63 -12.64 5.64
C VAL A 79 -1.32 -12.15 4.36
N ALA A 80 -1.53 -10.83 4.25
CA ALA A 80 -2.13 -10.22 3.07
C ALA A 80 -1.29 -10.49 1.82
N THR A 81 0.05 -10.33 1.91
CA THR A 81 0.97 -10.57 0.79
C THR A 81 0.93 -12.04 0.35
N ALA A 82 1.06 -12.98 1.30
CA ALA A 82 1.00 -14.40 0.97
C ALA A 82 -0.35 -14.80 0.33
N THR A 83 -1.45 -14.19 0.79
CA THR A 83 -2.77 -14.43 0.22
C THR A 83 -2.89 -13.86 -1.20
N ALA A 84 -2.36 -12.65 -1.43
CA ALA A 84 -2.34 -12.02 -2.74
C ALA A 84 -1.50 -12.83 -3.74
N ASP A 85 -0.30 -13.28 -3.35
CA ASP A 85 0.60 -14.08 -4.20
C ASP A 85 -0.08 -15.38 -4.65
N VAL A 86 -0.67 -16.13 -3.73
CA VAL A 86 -1.36 -17.38 -4.04
C VAL A 86 -2.59 -17.13 -4.92
N ALA A 87 -3.37 -16.08 -4.63
CA ALA A 87 -4.53 -15.74 -5.45
C ALA A 87 -4.13 -15.35 -6.87
N ALA A 88 -3.06 -14.55 -7.01
CA ALA A 88 -2.56 -14.07 -8.29
C ALA A 88 -2.07 -15.24 -9.18
N GLU A 89 -1.34 -16.18 -8.59
CA GLU A 89 -0.86 -17.38 -9.28
C GLU A 89 -2.03 -18.27 -9.74
N LEU A 90 -3.00 -18.53 -8.86
CA LEU A 90 -4.13 -19.42 -9.17
C LEU A 90 -5.13 -18.82 -10.17
N LEU A 91 -5.33 -17.50 -10.10
CA LEU A 91 -6.28 -16.79 -10.98
C LEU A 91 -5.63 -16.34 -12.29
N GLY A 92 -4.31 -16.35 -12.39
CA GLY A 92 -3.58 -15.94 -13.59
C GLY A 92 -3.75 -14.45 -13.91
N VAL A 93 -3.91 -13.61 -12.88
CA VAL A 93 -4.09 -12.16 -13.00
C VAL A 93 -3.29 -11.43 -11.94
N MET A 94 -3.16 -10.11 -12.13
CA MET A 94 -2.60 -9.23 -11.12
C MET A 94 -3.51 -9.15 -9.91
N VAL A 95 -2.94 -9.20 -8.70
CA VAL A 95 -3.68 -9.02 -7.44
C VAL A 95 -2.98 -8.01 -6.53
N VAL A 96 -3.75 -7.15 -5.88
CA VAL A 96 -3.27 -6.23 -4.85
C VAL A 96 -4.29 -6.15 -3.71
N VAL A 97 -3.82 -6.01 -2.47
CA VAL A 97 -4.67 -5.73 -1.32
C VAL A 97 -4.46 -4.28 -0.91
N THR A 98 -5.55 -3.53 -0.70
CA THR A 98 -5.51 -2.12 -0.29
C THR A 98 -6.28 -1.88 1.00
N ASP A 99 -6.03 -0.76 1.67
CA ASP A 99 -6.95 -0.19 2.66
C ASP A 99 -8.20 0.39 1.95
N MET A 100 -9.05 1.10 2.72
CA MET A 100 -10.26 1.72 2.18
C MET A 100 -9.97 3.06 1.46
N GLU A 101 -8.81 3.67 1.73
CA GLU A 101 -8.33 4.86 1.04
C GLU A 101 -7.62 4.52 -0.29
N GLY A 102 -7.54 3.24 -0.65
CA GLY A 102 -6.91 2.75 -1.87
C GLY A 102 -5.39 2.60 -1.77
N HIS A 103 -4.76 2.79 -0.60
CA HIS A 103 -3.32 2.58 -0.47
C HIS A 103 -2.99 1.08 -0.43
N PRO A 104 -1.97 0.64 -1.19
CA PRO A 104 -1.53 -0.75 -1.15
C PRO A 104 -1.02 -1.18 0.23
N ILE A 105 -1.55 -2.30 0.71
CA ILE A 105 -1.09 -3.02 1.89
C ILE A 105 -0.04 -4.07 1.49
N THR A 106 -0.14 -4.58 0.27
CA THR A 106 0.80 -5.54 -0.33
C THR A 106 1.50 -4.90 -1.53
N PRO A 107 2.66 -5.42 -1.93
CA PRO A 107 3.13 -5.26 -3.31
C PRO A 107 2.07 -5.77 -4.31
N ILE A 108 2.19 -5.34 -5.56
CA ILE A 108 1.37 -5.88 -6.66
C ILE A 108 1.89 -7.29 -6.99
N ALA A 109 1.06 -8.30 -6.77
CA ALA A 109 1.36 -9.69 -7.11
C ALA A 109 1.02 -9.96 -8.58
N ASN A 110 1.87 -10.71 -9.29
CA ASN A 110 1.72 -11.06 -10.71
C ASN A 110 1.33 -9.85 -11.60
N PRO A 111 2.13 -8.77 -11.64
CA PRO A 111 1.80 -7.60 -12.45
C PRO A 111 1.77 -7.97 -13.95
N CYS A 112 0.79 -7.41 -14.68
CA CYS A 112 0.80 -7.51 -16.13
C CYS A 112 2.00 -6.75 -16.74
N PRO A 113 2.41 -7.06 -17.99
CA PRO A 113 3.53 -6.39 -18.63
C PRO A 113 3.45 -4.86 -18.60
N TRP A 114 2.26 -4.29 -18.84
CA TRP A 114 2.05 -2.85 -18.76
C TRP A 114 2.39 -2.30 -17.37
N MET A 115 1.94 -2.96 -16.31
CA MET A 115 2.21 -2.52 -14.94
C MET A 115 3.70 -2.63 -14.60
N ILE A 116 4.41 -3.66 -15.08
CA ILE A 116 5.86 -3.79 -14.88
C ILE A 116 6.61 -2.59 -15.47
N GLU A 117 6.20 -2.14 -16.66
CA GLU A 117 6.85 -1.03 -17.36
C GLU A 117 6.56 0.34 -16.73
N HIS A 118 5.45 0.48 -16.01
CA HIS A 118 4.93 1.78 -15.55
C HIS A 118 4.86 1.93 -14.02
N ALA A 119 5.16 0.88 -13.24
CA ALA A 119 5.06 0.90 -11.78
C ALA A 119 6.00 1.92 -11.11
N ASP A 120 7.09 2.32 -11.78
CA ASP A 120 8.02 3.33 -11.26
C ASP A 120 7.53 4.78 -11.51
N ASP A 121 6.46 4.98 -12.28
CA ASP A 121 5.87 6.31 -12.52
C ASP A 121 4.90 6.70 -11.37
N PRO A 122 5.22 7.77 -10.60
CA PRO A 122 4.36 8.23 -9.52
C PRO A 122 2.97 8.72 -9.98
N GLU A 123 2.82 9.17 -11.23
CA GLU A 123 1.53 9.58 -11.80
C GLU A 123 0.59 8.39 -11.99
N VAL A 124 1.15 7.29 -12.51
CA VAL A 124 0.43 6.04 -12.74
C VAL A 124 -0.06 5.47 -11.41
N LEU A 125 0.84 5.36 -10.42
CA LEU A 125 0.46 4.85 -9.10
C LEU A 125 -0.60 5.71 -8.41
N ARG A 126 -0.49 7.04 -8.50
CA ARG A 126 -1.48 7.94 -7.89
C ARG A 126 -2.86 7.81 -8.54
N THR A 127 -2.89 7.64 -9.86
CA THR A 127 -4.13 7.38 -10.58
C THR A 127 -4.72 6.05 -10.12
N CYS A 128 -3.94 4.96 -10.07
CA CYS A 128 -4.40 3.68 -9.53
C CYS A 128 -4.97 3.79 -8.11
N ILE A 129 -4.28 4.50 -7.20
CA ILE A 129 -4.77 4.72 -5.81
C ILE A 129 -6.11 5.45 -5.81
N ALA A 130 -6.25 6.51 -6.62
CA ALA A 130 -7.52 7.23 -6.73
C ALA A 130 -8.66 6.34 -7.27
N GLU A 131 -8.35 5.45 -8.22
CA GLU A 131 -9.32 4.49 -8.73
C GLU A 131 -9.73 3.45 -7.69
N TRP A 132 -8.77 2.89 -6.98
CA TRP A 132 -9.04 1.94 -5.90
C TRP A 132 -9.86 2.60 -4.80
N HIS A 133 -9.58 3.84 -4.43
CA HIS A 133 -10.42 4.60 -3.50
C HIS A 133 -11.85 4.79 -4.01
N ARG A 134 -12.04 5.13 -5.31
CA ARG A 134 -13.39 5.17 -5.90
C ARG A 134 -14.11 3.82 -5.83
N MET A 135 -13.39 2.71 -6.02
CA MET A 135 -13.96 1.37 -5.87
C MET A 135 -14.32 1.07 -4.41
N ALA A 136 -13.56 1.57 -3.44
CA ALA A 136 -13.90 1.46 -2.02
C ALA A 136 -15.20 2.19 -1.66
N ASP A 137 -15.43 3.36 -2.26
CA ASP A 137 -16.64 4.15 -2.07
C ASP A 137 -17.87 3.59 -2.81
N ASP A 138 -17.68 2.72 -3.80
CA ASP A 138 -18.78 2.04 -4.48
C ASP A 138 -19.43 0.99 -3.55
N HIS A 139 -20.73 1.16 -3.30
CA HIS A 139 -21.51 0.28 -2.42
C HIS A 139 -22.00 -1.01 -3.12
N THR A 140 -21.55 -1.28 -4.34
CA THR A 140 -21.78 -2.54 -5.05
C THR A 140 -20.90 -3.63 -4.46
N PHE A 141 -21.51 -4.56 -3.72
CA PHE A 141 -20.79 -5.66 -3.07
C PHE A 141 -20.51 -6.84 -4.00
N GLU A 142 -21.32 -7.01 -5.05
CA GLU A 142 -21.11 -8.02 -6.08
C GLU A 142 -19.82 -7.68 -6.86
N PRO A 143 -18.81 -8.58 -6.90
CA PRO A 143 -17.64 -8.37 -7.72
C PRO A 143 -18.04 -8.27 -9.19
N HIS A 144 -17.57 -7.20 -9.83
CA HIS A 144 -17.69 -7.00 -11.26
C HIS A 144 -16.40 -6.35 -11.76
N PHE A 145 -16.11 -6.54 -13.04
CA PHE A 145 -15.00 -5.84 -13.68
C PHE A 145 -15.42 -4.42 -14.04
N SER A 146 -14.54 -3.47 -13.74
CA SER A 146 -14.69 -2.05 -14.05
C SER A 146 -13.42 -1.54 -14.69
N GLU A 147 -13.55 -0.85 -15.81
CA GLU A 147 -12.44 -0.27 -16.55
C GLU A 147 -11.91 1.00 -15.86
N GLY A 148 -10.60 1.08 -15.71
CA GLY A 148 -9.89 2.26 -15.22
C GLY A 148 -9.39 3.18 -16.34
N GLU A 149 -8.86 4.33 -15.95
CA GLU A 149 -8.31 5.40 -16.77
C GLU A 149 -7.08 4.95 -17.58
N HIS A 150 -6.37 3.92 -17.12
CA HIS A 150 -5.26 3.30 -17.86
C HIS A 150 -5.70 2.24 -18.89
N GLY A 151 -7.02 2.03 -19.05
CA GLY A 151 -7.58 1.12 -20.06
C GLY A 151 -7.41 -0.37 -19.75
N PHE A 152 -7.27 -0.72 -18.47
CA PHE A 152 -7.39 -2.09 -17.98
C PHE A 152 -8.52 -2.18 -16.95
N GLU A 153 -9.12 -3.36 -16.84
CA GLU A 153 -10.19 -3.63 -15.89
C GLU A 153 -9.65 -4.19 -14.57
N CYS A 154 -10.32 -3.81 -13.49
CA CYS A 154 -10.17 -4.37 -12.16
C CYS A 154 -11.51 -4.86 -11.61
N ALA A 155 -11.49 -5.95 -10.86
CA ALA A 155 -12.58 -6.41 -10.02
C ALA A 155 -12.12 -6.46 -8.57
N ARG A 156 -13.04 -6.33 -7.62
CA ARG A 156 -12.70 -6.32 -6.19
C ARG A 156 -13.68 -7.09 -5.32
N ALA A 157 -13.22 -7.47 -4.13
CA ALA A 157 -14.07 -7.86 -3.02
C ALA A 157 -13.59 -7.20 -1.72
N PHE A 158 -14.53 -6.83 -0.86
CA PHE A 158 -14.23 -6.16 0.41
C PHE A 158 -13.72 -7.12 1.47
N VAL A 159 -12.67 -6.70 2.18
CA VAL A 159 -12.21 -7.33 3.40
C VAL A 159 -12.91 -6.69 4.60
N ARG A 160 -13.32 -7.51 5.57
CA ARG A 160 -14.05 -7.08 6.75
C ARG A 160 -13.33 -7.40 8.04
N SER A 161 -13.52 -6.55 9.03
CA SER A 161 -13.29 -6.88 10.43
C SER A 161 -14.58 -6.67 11.21
N GLY A 162 -15.19 -7.77 11.65
CA GLY A 162 -16.54 -7.74 12.19
C GLY A 162 -17.55 -7.19 11.19
N ARG A 163 -18.11 -6.01 11.47
CA ARG A 163 -19.08 -5.31 10.59
C ARG A 163 -18.45 -4.25 9.71
N GLU A 164 -17.21 -3.88 9.96
CA GLU A 164 -16.53 -2.78 9.28
C GLU A 164 -15.80 -3.27 8.03
N LEU A 165 -15.80 -2.44 6.99
CA LEU A 165 -14.96 -2.63 5.82
C LEU A 165 -13.58 -2.05 6.15
N VAL A 166 -12.54 -2.84 5.94
CA VAL A 166 -11.17 -2.48 6.37
C VAL A 166 -10.15 -2.49 5.24
N GLY A 167 -10.61 -2.80 4.04
CA GLY A 167 -9.80 -2.86 2.84
C GLY A 167 -10.47 -3.69 1.75
N MET A 168 -9.71 -3.96 0.70
CA MET A 168 -10.18 -4.71 -0.45
C MET A 168 -9.06 -5.61 -0.97
N VAL A 169 -9.46 -6.72 -1.58
CA VAL A 169 -8.60 -7.44 -2.53
C VAL A 169 -9.08 -7.09 -3.93
N LEU A 170 -8.16 -6.69 -4.79
CA LEU A 170 -8.41 -6.33 -6.17
C LEU A 170 -7.69 -7.30 -7.09
N ALA A 171 -8.38 -7.80 -8.11
CA ALA A 171 -7.81 -8.49 -9.25
C ALA A 171 -7.87 -7.57 -10.47
N GLY A 172 -6.76 -7.35 -11.15
CA GLY A 172 -6.67 -6.33 -12.19
C GLY A 172 -5.74 -6.65 -13.35
N GLY A 173 -5.43 -5.63 -14.13
CA GLY A 173 -4.59 -5.76 -15.33
C GLY A 173 -5.25 -6.59 -16.43
N VAL A 174 -6.59 -6.66 -16.44
CA VAL A 174 -7.37 -7.47 -17.38
C VAL A 174 -7.77 -6.62 -18.59
N THR A 175 -7.65 -7.18 -19.79
CA THR A 175 -8.09 -6.52 -21.03
C THR A 175 -9.62 -6.33 -21.03
N PRO A 176 -10.13 -5.10 -21.31
CA PRO A 176 -11.56 -4.86 -21.43
C PRO A 176 -12.24 -5.75 -22.47
N GLN A 177 -13.52 -6.09 -22.27
CA GLN A 177 -14.22 -6.97 -23.21
C GLN A 177 -14.30 -6.34 -24.61
N GLY A 178 -13.79 -7.06 -25.61
CA GLY A 178 -13.77 -6.59 -27.01
C GLY A 178 -12.58 -5.69 -27.35
N ALA A 179 -11.70 -5.39 -26.40
CA ALA A 179 -10.40 -4.77 -26.66
C ALA A 179 -9.33 -5.85 -26.89
N HIS A 180 -8.23 -5.46 -27.54
CA HIS A 180 -7.05 -6.31 -27.72
C HIS A 180 -5.81 -5.55 -27.26
N ARG A 181 -5.19 -6.05 -26.18
CA ARG A 181 -4.01 -5.49 -25.53
C ARG A 181 -3.08 -6.65 -25.20
N THR A 182 -1.87 -6.64 -25.76
CA THR A 182 -0.87 -7.71 -25.59
C THR A 182 -0.08 -7.58 -24.28
N ASP A 183 -0.22 -6.45 -23.62
CA ASP A 183 0.47 -6.04 -22.39
C ASP A 183 -0.42 -6.18 -21.14
N LEU A 184 -1.61 -6.76 -21.29
CA LEU A 184 -2.61 -7.04 -20.25
C LEU A 184 -3.04 -8.52 -20.28
N TYR A 185 -3.72 -8.99 -19.22
CA TYR A 185 -4.27 -10.34 -19.16
C TYR A 185 -5.54 -10.45 -20.00
N GLU A 186 -5.50 -11.28 -21.05
CA GLU A 186 -6.69 -11.66 -21.81
C GLU A 186 -7.36 -12.87 -21.16
N LEU A 187 -8.59 -12.66 -20.66
CA LEU A 187 -9.35 -13.70 -19.97
C LEU A 187 -10.54 -14.17 -20.83
N SER A 188 -10.73 -15.48 -20.89
CA SER A 188 -11.96 -16.06 -21.44
C SER A 188 -13.17 -15.67 -20.57
N PRO A 189 -14.41 -15.75 -21.08
CA PRO A 189 -15.61 -15.52 -20.27
C PRO A 189 -15.70 -16.46 -19.05
N GLU A 190 -15.17 -17.68 -19.16
CA GLU A 190 -15.10 -18.62 -18.04
C GLU A 190 -14.10 -18.16 -16.99
N ASP A 191 -12.90 -17.74 -17.40
CA ASP A 191 -11.86 -17.27 -16.48
C ASP A 191 -12.26 -15.97 -15.78
N ARG A 192 -12.92 -15.05 -16.49
CA ARG A 192 -13.55 -13.86 -15.88
C ARG A 192 -14.49 -14.26 -14.75
N ARG A 193 -15.37 -15.23 -14.98
CA ARG A 193 -16.29 -15.71 -13.95
C ARG A 193 -15.55 -16.38 -12.79
N ARG A 194 -14.50 -17.17 -13.06
CA ARG A 194 -13.65 -17.77 -12.02
C ARG A 194 -13.02 -16.71 -11.11
N VAL A 195 -12.52 -15.60 -11.68
CA VAL A 195 -11.98 -14.47 -10.91
C VAL A 195 -13.06 -13.87 -10.00
N LEU A 196 -14.24 -13.55 -10.55
CA LEU A 196 -15.35 -12.94 -9.79
C LEU A 196 -15.85 -13.88 -8.67
N ASP A 197 -15.95 -15.18 -8.92
CA ASP A 197 -16.38 -16.18 -7.94
C ASP A 197 -15.33 -16.43 -6.84
N ALA A 198 -14.05 -16.25 -7.15
CA ALA A 198 -12.96 -16.49 -6.21
C ALA A 198 -12.69 -15.30 -5.28
N LEU A 199 -12.83 -14.06 -5.77
CA LEU A 199 -12.53 -12.84 -5.01
C LEU A 199 -13.20 -12.79 -3.62
N PRO A 200 -14.50 -13.11 -3.44
CA PRO A 200 -15.13 -13.14 -2.12
C PRO A 200 -14.48 -14.15 -1.16
N ARG A 201 -13.95 -15.28 -1.67
CA ARG A 201 -13.28 -16.30 -0.84
C ARG A 201 -11.89 -15.85 -0.40
N VAL A 202 -11.17 -15.15 -1.29
CA VAL A 202 -9.89 -14.52 -0.96
C VAL A 202 -10.10 -13.44 0.11
N ALA A 203 -11.08 -12.55 -0.10
CA ALA A 203 -11.43 -11.51 0.86
C ALA A 203 -11.88 -12.08 2.21
N ALA A 204 -12.65 -13.17 2.21
CA ALA A 204 -13.04 -13.87 3.44
C ALA A 204 -11.83 -14.44 4.20
N THR A 205 -10.78 -14.87 3.49
CA THR A 205 -9.54 -15.34 4.11
C THR A 205 -8.83 -14.22 4.84
N LEU A 206 -8.66 -13.08 4.17
CA LEU A 206 -8.10 -11.86 4.79
C LEU A 206 -8.96 -11.37 5.96
N SER A 207 -10.29 -11.49 5.84
CA SER A 207 -11.23 -11.05 6.89
C SER A 207 -11.11 -11.86 8.18
N ARG A 208 -10.77 -13.17 8.08
CA ARG A 208 -10.56 -14.02 9.26
C ARG A 208 -9.29 -13.68 10.03
N THR A 209 -8.32 -13.06 9.36
CA THR A 209 -7.03 -12.69 9.94
C THR A 209 -6.95 -11.21 10.28
N ALA A 210 -7.89 -10.39 9.81
CA ALA A 210 -8.00 -8.99 10.17
C ALA A 210 -8.33 -8.84 11.66
N SER A 211 -7.54 -8.02 12.35
CA SER A 211 -7.79 -7.69 13.75
C SER A 211 -9.03 -6.83 13.88
N ALA A 212 -9.69 -6.85 15.04
CA ALA A 212 -10.69 -5.83 15.33
C ALA A 212 -10.05 -4.45 15.20
N PRO A 213 -10.69 -3.47 14.53
CA PRO A 213 -10.23 -2.09 14.58
C PRO A 213 -10.10 -1.69 16.05
N ALA A 214 -9.06 -0.93 16.39
CA ALA A 214 -8.79 -0.54 17.76
C ALA A 214 -9.99 0.26 18.31
N GLY A 215 -10.92 -0.45 18.94
CA GLY A 215 -12.05 0.14 19.62
C GLY A 215 -11.52 1.02 20.74
N THR A 216 -12.01 2.26 20.78
CA THR A 216 -11.96 3.13 21.94
C THR A 216 -12.57 2.40 23.14
N HIS A 217 -11.77 1.64 23.86
CA HIS A 217 -12.09 1.23 25.22
C HIS A 217 -12.05 2.48 26.09
N GLN A 218 -13.14 3.26 26.07
CA GLN A 218 -13.47 4.08 27.23
C GLN A 218 -13.88 3.13 28.35
N GLU A 219 -13.11 3.18 29.43
CA GLU A 219 -13.40 2.58 30.72
C GLU A 219 -14.81 2.98 31.17
N GLU A 220 -15.77 2.08 31.06
CA GLU A 220 -16.99 2.15 31.86
C GLU A 220 -16.70 1.51 33.22
N LYS A 221 -16.01 2.28 34.06
CA LYS A 221 -15.90 2.01 35.49
C LYS A 221 -16.99 2.81 36.19
N ARG A 222 -18.11 2.17 36.50
CA ARG A 222 -19.05 2.65 37.51
C ARG A 222 -19.58 1.51 38.36
#